data_AF-A0A1A0QR89-F1
#
_entry.id   AF-A0A1A0QR89-F1
#
_cell.length_a   1.000
_cell.length_b   1.000
_cell.length_c   1.000
_cell.angle_alpha   90.00
_cell.angle_beta   90.00
_cell.angle_gamma   90.00
#
_symmetry.space_group_name_H-M   'P 1'
#
loop_
_entity.id
_entity.type
_entity.pdbx_description
1 polymer ?
#
loop_
_entity_poly.entity_id
_entity_poly.type
_entity_poly.pdbx_seq_one_letter_code
_entity_poly.pdbx_strand_id
1 'polypeptide(L)'
;MIAGSIGWWVFDSTVLRDRRLQKDAAVIQCIDTIRDSIRQDLRSGGTNETDSNTIADGAQFSAVHGKPGPLVFDDQGVPARLGKKRSSVLTDWLIVGHVSLDSSPPFGSQLGSDNGFSCSVIVFDDNTIHVGNRQVFRA
;
A
#
# COMPACT_ATOMS: atom_id res chain seq x y z
N MET A 1 41.12 -30.37 -3.14
CA MET A 1 39.86 -30.22 -2.37
C MET A 1 39.26 -28.88 -2.74
N ILE A 2 38.20 -28.88 -3.55
CA ILE A 2 37.46 -27.65 -3.87
C ILE A 2 36.18 -27.75 -3.04
N ALA A 3 36.13 -26.93 -1.98
CA ALA A 3 34.97 -26.85 -1.11
C ALA A 3 33.84 -26.15 -1.88
N GLY A 4 32.78 -26.90 -2.18
CA GLY A 4 31.57 -26.35 -2.77
C GLY A 4 30.92 -25.37 -1.79
N SER A 5 30.78 -24.11 -2.21
CA SER A 5 29.92 -23.14 -1.56
C SER A 5 28.47 -23.58 -1.73
N ILE A 6 27.98 -24.34 -0.75
CA ILE A 6 26.56 -24.66 -0.58
C ILE A 6 25.87 -23.34 -0.25
N GLY A 7 25.32 -22.68 -1.27
CA GLY A 7 24.41 -21.57 -1.09
C GLY A 7 23.20 -22.06 -0.30
N TRP A 8 23.08 -21.61 0.94
CA TRP A 8 21.92 -21.86 1.78
C TRP A 8 20.73 -21.11 1.19
N TRP A 9 20.01 -21.77 0.29
CA TRP A 9 18.64 -21.40 -0.08
C TRP A 9 17.74 -21.70 1.12
N VAL A 10 17.84 -20.90 2.17
CA VAL A 10 16.77 -20.83 3.17
C VAL A 10 15.62 -20.15 2.45
N PHE A 11 14.73 -20.97 1.88
CA PHE A 11 13.40 -20.52 1.51
C PHE A 11 12.73 -20.10 2.81
N ASP A 12 12.85 -18.82 3.15
CA ASP A 12 12.21 -18.26 4.32
C ASP A 12 10.70 -18.49 4.16
N SER A 13 10.13 -19.29 5.06
CA SER A 13 8.70 -19.62 5.06
C SER A 13 7.81 -18.37 5.04
N THR A 14 8.32 -17.23 5.51
CA THR A 14 7.65 -15.94 5.44
C THR A 14 7.54 -15.42 4.01
N VAL A 15 8.60 -15.54 3.19
CA VAL A 15 8.59 -15.13 1.76
C VAL A 15 7.62 -15.97 0.95
N LEU A 16 7.57 -17.28 1.19
CA LEU A 16 6.60 -18.16 0.54
C LEU A 16 5.15 -17.84 0.94
N ARG A 17 4.92 -17.53 2.22
CA ARG A 17 3.61 -17.10 2.73
C ARG A 17 3.21 -15.75 2.12
N ASP A 18 4.11 -14.78 2.11
CA ASP A 18 3.88 -13.44 1.54
C ASP A 18 3.54 -13.52 0.06
N ARG A 19 4.26 -14.37 -0.69
CA ARG A 19 3.95 -14.62 -2.11
C ARG A 19 2.58 -15.28 -2.29
N ARG A 20 2.25 -16.30 -1.49
CA ARG A 20 0.94 -16.97 -1.54
C ARG A 20 -0.21 -16.02 -1.23
N LEU A 21 0.04 -15.07 -0.33
CA LEU A 21 -0.92 -14.05 0.09
C LEU A 21 -0.83 -12.76 -0.75
N GLN A 22 -0.04 -12.76 -1.82
CA GLN A 22 0.14 -11.66 -2.77
C GLN A 22 0.53 -10.32 -2.15
N LYS A 23 1.44 -10.35 -1.18
CA LYS A 23 1.94 -9.14 -0.51
C LYS A 23 2.45 -8.09 -1.49
N ASP A 24 3.27 -8.47 -2.46
CA ASP A 24 3.87 -7.51 -3.41
C ASP A 24 2.81 -6.81 -4.25
N ALA A 25 1.82 -7.56 -4.74
CA ALA A 25 0.71 -6.99 -5.51
C ALA A 25 -0.16 -6.07 -4.63
N ALA A 26 -0.40 -6.45 -3.37
CA ALA A 26 -1.11 -5.61 -2.41
C ALA A 26 -0.34 -4.31 -2.10
N VAL A 27 0.98 -4.39 -1.95
CA VAL A 27 1.85 -3.23 -1.73
C VAL A 27 1.84 -2.28 -2.92
N ILE A 28 1.91 -2.80 -4.15
CA ILE A 28 1.83 -1.97 -5.37
C ILE A 28 0.48 -1.23 -5.43
N GLN A 29 -0.63 -1.94 -5.24
CA GLN A 29 -1.97 -1.34 -5.27
C GLN A 29 -2.15 -0.29 -4.16
N CYS A 30 -1.59 -0.55 -2.97
CA CYS A 30 -1.57 0.43 -1.89
C CYS A 30 -0.83 1.70 -2.31
N ILE A 31 0.41 1.58 -2.79
CA ILE A 31 1.24 2.73 -3.18
C ILE A 31 0.56 3.55 -4.27
N ASP A 32 -0.01 2.90 -5.28
CA ASP A 32 -0.72 3.60 -6.37
C ASP A 32 -1.94 4.36 -5.85
N THR A 33 -2.71 3.75 -4.94
CA THR A 33 -3.87 4.42 -4.34
C THR A 33 -3.46 5.55 -3.39
N ILE A 34 -2.32 5.43 -2.71
CA ILE A 34 -1.75 6.52 -1.90
C ILE A 34 -1.28 7.67 -2.79
N ARG A 35 -0.66 7.40 -3.95
CA ARG A 35 -0.34 8.44 -4.93
C ARG A 35 -1.60 9.17 -5.39
N ASP A 36 -2.69 8.45 -5.67
CA ASP A 36 -3.97 9.08 -6.02
C ASP A 36 -4.51 9.98 -4.89
N SER A 37 -4.43 9.54 -3.63
CA SER A 37 -4.77 10.37 -2.48
C SER A 37 -3.90 11.63 -2.39
N ILE A 38 -2.58 11.51 -2.58
CA ILE A 38 -1.66 12.66 -2.62
C ILE A 38 -2.04 13.64 -3.74
N ARG A 39 -2.32 13.15 -4.95
CA ARG A 39 -2.79 14.00 -6.07
C ARG A 39 -4.06 14.76 -5.69
N GLN A 40 -5.01 14.08 -5.05
CA GLN A 40 -6.28 14.68 -4.63
C GLN A 40 -6.06 15.75 -3.55
N ASP A 41 -5.27 15.45 -2.52
CA ASP A 41 -4.96 16.37 -1.43
C ASP A 41 -4.20 17.61 -1.92
N LEU A 42 -3.25 17.44 -2.84
CA LEU A 42 -2.55 18.55 -3.50
C LEU A 42 -3.50 19.47 -4.28
N ARG A 43 -4.42 18.89 -5.07
CA ARG A 43 -5.44 19.65 -5.81
C ARG A 43 -6.40 20.37 -4.88
N SER A 44 -6.85 19.71 -3.82
CA SER A 44 -7.68 20.32 -2.77
C SER A 44 -6.94 21.45 -2.05
N GLY A 45 -5.61 21.37 -1.93
CA GLY A 45 -4.75 22.41 -1.41
C GLY A 45 -4.44 23.57 -2.37
N GLY A 46 -4.98 23.55 -3.60
CA GLY A 46 -4.82 24.61 -4.60
C GLY A 46 -3.68 24.39 -5.59
N THR A 47 -3.03 23.22 -5.59
CA THR A 47 -2.03 22.85 -6.62
C THR A 47 -2.76 22.58 -7.94
N ASN A 48 -2.21 23.04 -9.06
CA ASN A 48 -2.78 22.71 -10.37
C ASN A 48 -2.60 21.21 -10.70
N GLU A 49 -3.29 20.73 -11.73
CA GLU A 49 -3.29 19.31 -12.09
C GLU A 49 -1.90 18.78 -12.48
N THR A 50 -1.17 19.52 -13.33
CA THR A 50 0.17 19.13 -13.82
C THR A 50 1.16 19.00 -12.67
N ASP A 51 1.21 19.98 -11.77
CA ASP A 51 2.11 19.98 -10.63
C ASP A 51 1.70 18.90 -9.62
N SER A 52 0.40 18.71 -9.37
CA SER A 52 -0.09 17.64 -8.50
C SER A 52 0.33 16.26 -9.00
N ASN A 53 0.23 16.03 -10.31
CA ASN A 53 0.65 14.78 -10.93
C ASN A 53 2.18 14.61 -10.82
N THR A 54 2.94 15.65 -11.16
CA THR A 54 4.41 15.63 -11.09
C THR A 54 4.92 15.33 -9.68
N ILE A 55 4.35 15.98 -8.65
CA ILE A 55 4.73 15.78 -7.25
C ILE A 55 4.37 14.35 -6.79
N ALA A 56 3.17 13.87 -7.09
CA ALA A 56 2.74 12.54 -6.68
C ALA A 56 3.49 11.41 -7.40
N ASP A 57 3.87 11.61 -8.67
CA ASP A 57 4.67 10.66 -9.44
C ASP A 57 6.12 10.60 -8.93
N GLY A 58 6.67 11.75 -8.52
CA GLY A 58 7.98 11.88 -7.89
C GLY A 58 8.03 11.43 -6.42
N ALA A 59 6.88 11.13 -5.79
CA ALA A 59 6.82 10.74 -4.39
C ALA A 59 7.65 9.47 -4.11
N GLN A 60 8.51 9.54 -3.09
CA GLN A 60 9.43 8.46 -2.74
C GLN A 60 8.90 7.70 -1.53
N PHE A 61 8.54 6.44 -1.75
CA PHE A 61 8.01 5.54 -0.72
C PHE A 61 9.15 4.75 -0.08
N SER A 62 9.15 4.68 1.25
CA SER A 62 10.19 3.97 2.01
C SER A 62 9.63 3.29 3.25
N ALA A 63 10.42 2.37 3.83
CA ALA A 63 10.05 1.57 4.99
C ALA A 63 8.65 0.93 4.87
N VAL A 64 8.33 0.43 3.67
CA VAL A 64 7.02 -0.14 3.37
C VAL A 64 6.92 -1.54 3.97
N HIS A 65 6.00 -1.72 4.90
CA HIS A 65 5.79 -2.96 5.61
C HIS A 65 4.33 -3.39 5.52
N GLY A 66 4.10 -4.66 5.18
CA GLY A 66 2.78 -5.28 5.19
C GLY A 66 2.66 -6.29 6.32
N LYS A 67 1.62 -6.16 7.15
CA LYS A 67 1.24 -7.14 8.17
C LYS A 67 -0.07 -7.82 7.75
N PRO A 68 -0.10 -9.15 7.59
CA PRO A 68 -1.34 -9.84 7.25
C PRO A 68 -2.23 -9.94 8.49
N GLY A 69 -3.53 -9.78 8.29
CA GLY A 69 -4.53 -9.85 9.35
C GLY A 69 -5.88 -10.38 8.85
N PRO A 70 -6.83 -10.58 9.78
CA PRO A 70 -8.22 -10.77 9.40
C PRO A 70 -8.80 -9.47 8.83
N LEU A 71 -9.89 -9.61 8.08
CA LEU A 71 -10.71 -8.48 7.61
C LEU A 71 -10.99 -7.50 8.74
N VAL A 72 -10.54 -6.26 8.58
CA VAL A 72 -10.82 -5.18 9.53
C VAL A 72 -12.30 -4.79 9.49
N PHE A 73 -12.79 -4.18 10.58
CA PHE A 73 -14.21 -3.87 10.75
C PHE A 73 -14.79 -3.04 9.58
N ASP A 74 -14.05 -2.01 9.16
CA ASP A 74 -14.46 -1.11 8.08
C ASP A 74 -14.60 -1.82 6.71
N ASP A 75 -13.91 -2.95 6.56
CA ASP A 75 -13.83 -3.73 5.32
C ASP A 75 -14.76 -4.95 5.29
N GLN A 76 -15.47 -5.25 6.39
CA GLN A 76 -16.37 -6.42 6.48
C GLN A 76 -17.51 -6.45 5.45
N GLY A 77 -17.86 -5.29 4.88
CA GLY A 77 -18.85 -5.13 3.82
C GLY A 77 -18.29 -5.24 2.41
N VAL A 78 -16.96 -5.13 2.22
CA VAL A 78 -16.33 -5.15 0.90
C VAL A 78 -16.66 -6.42 0.12
N PRO A 79 -16.53 -7.66 0.68
CA PRO A 79 -16.82 -8.86 -0.08
C PRO A 79 -18.23 -8.84 -0.67
N ALA A 80 -19.24 -8.46 0.12
CA ALA A 80 -20.62 -8.40 -0.32
C ALA A 80 -20.84 -7.35 -1.44
N ARG A 81 -20.23 -6.16 -1.33
CA ARG A 81 -20.29 -5.13 -2.38
C ARG A 81 -19.68 -5.58 -3.70
N LEU A 82 -18.68 -6.45 -3.65
CA LEU A 82 -18.04 -7.04 -4.82
C LEU A 82 -18.71 -8.34 -5.30
N GLY A 83 -19.85 -8.74 -4.70
CA GLY A 83 -20.52 -10.00 -5.04
C GLY A 83 -19.77 -11.26 -4.60
N LYS A 84 -18.85 -11.14 -3.63
CA LYS A 84 -17.97 -12.21 -3.14
C LYS A 84 -18.38 -12.69 -1.75
N LYS A 85 -17.98 -13.91 -1.40
CA LYS A 85 -18.19 -14.49 -0.07
C LYS A 85 -17.08 -14.01 0.87
N ARG A 86 -17.37 -13.84 2.16
CA ARG A 86 -16.31 -13.55 3.15
C ARG A 86 -15.23 -14.64 3.21
N SER A 87 -15.62 -15.90 2.98
CA SER A 87 -14.69 -17.03 2.95
C SER A 87 -13.70 -17.01 1.79
N SER A 88 -13.93 -16.18 0.76
CA SER A 88 -13.04 -16.06 -0.38
C SER A 88 -11.93 -15.02 -0.16
N VAL A 89 -11.86 -14.42 1.04
CA VAL A 89 -10.76 -13.52 1.41
C VAL A 89 -9.58 -14.35 1.86
N LEU A 90 -8.46 -14.24 1.12
CA LEU A 90 -7.19 -14.87 1.50
C LEU A 90 -6.55 -14.15 2.67
N THR A 91 -6.54 -12.82 2.62
CA THR A 91 -5.93 -11.98 3.64
C THR A 91 -6.43 -10.55 3.50
N ASP A 92 -6.33 -9.82 4.61
CA ASP A 92 -6.37 -8.37 4.65
C ASP A 92 -5.00 -7.86 5.10
N TRP A 93 -4.33 -7.12 4.23
CA TRP A 93 -3.01 -6.56 4.49
C TRP A 93 -3.16 -5.16 5.07
N LEU A 94 -2.65 -4.96 6.28
CA LEU A 94 -2.33 -3.62 6.75
C LEU A 94 -0.94 -3.25 6.24
N ILE A 95 -0.87 -2.36 5.26
CA ILE A 95 0.39 -1.84 4.74
C ILE A 95 0.60 -0.44 5.30
N VAL A 96 1.81 -0.19 5.80
CA VAL A 96 2.24 1.09 6.36
C VAL A 96 3.61 1.46 5.82
N GLY A 97 3.94 2.74 5.83
CA GLY A 97 5.26 3.21 5.46
C GLY A 97 5.37 4.73 5.50
N HIS A 98 6.43 5.22 4.89
CA HIS A 98 6.71 6.65 4.74
C HIS A 98 6.67 7.07 3.28
N VAL A 99 6.23 8.29 3.02
CA VAL A 99 6.25 8.92 1.70
C VAL A 99 6.79 10.34 1.81
N SER A 100 7.87 10.58 1.09
CA SER A 100 8.49 11.90 0.99
C SER A 100 8.14 12.58 -0.34
N LEU A 101 7.97 13.89 -0.29
CA LEU A 101 7.62 14.75 -1.42
C LEU A 101 8.74 15.77 -1.62
N ASP A 102 9.30 15.82 -2.83
CA ASP A 102 10.47 16.66 -3.16
C ASP A 102 10.20 18.18 -3.06
N SER A 103 8.93 18.59 -3.04
CA SER A 103 8.50 19.96 -2.87
C SER A 103 7.67 20.12 -1.60
N SER A 104 7.83 21.26 -0.90
CA SER A 104 6.92 21.63 0.19
C SER A 104 5.48 21.73 -0.34
N PRO A 105 4.56 20.85 0.09
CA PRO A 105 3.18 20.91 -0.36
C PRO A 105 2.52 22.21 0.11
N PRO A 106 1.54 22.76 -0.64
CA PRO A 106 0.81 23.93 -0.17
C PRO A 106 0.13 23.64 1.16
N PHE A 107 0.07 24.64 2.04
CA PHE A 107 -0.45 24.50 3.41
C PHE A 107 -1.86 23.87 3.45
N GLY A 108 -2.71 24.16 2.46
CA GLY A 108 -4.07 23.63 2.35
C GLY A 108 -4.18 22.13 2.01
N SER A 109 -3.10 21.48 1.56
CA SER A 109 -3.11 20.05 1.20
C SER A 109 -3.06 19.12 2.41
N GLN A 110 -2.78 19.64 3.61
CA GLN A 110 -2.52 18.85 4.82
C GLN A 110 -1.32 17.89 4.71
N LEU A 111 -0.58 17.90 3.61
CA LEU A 111 0.65 17.13 3.41
C LEU A 111 1.87 17.90 3.91
N GLY A 112 2.89 17.17 4.34
CA GLY A 112 4.24 17.67 4.62
C GLY A 112 5.24 17.18 3.57
N SER A 113 6.51 17.59 3.69
CA SER A 113 7.60 17.02 2.89
C SER A 113 7.89 15.56 3.23
N ASP A 114 7.55 15.14 4.46
CA ASP A 114 7.57 13.75 4.90
C ASP A 114 6.24 13.41 5.57
N ASN A 115 5.72 12.23 5.26
CA ASN A 115 4.39 11.78 5.67
C ASN A 115 4.43 10.28 5.98
N GLY A 116 3.64 9.87 6.96
CA GLY A 116 3.26 8.48 7.12
C GLY A 116 2.08 8.15 6.20
N PHE A 117 1.99 6.88 5.79
CA PHE A 117 0.80 6.37 5.12
C PHE A 117 0.39 5.01 5.68
N SER A 118 -0.89 4.70 5.54
CA SER A 118 -1.44 3.38 5.82
C SER A 118 -2.55 3.04 4.83
N CYS A 119 -2.71 1.75 4.54
CA CYS A 119 -3.83 1.24 3.76
C CYS A 119 -4.20 -0.17 4.21
N SER A 120 -5.48 -0.52 4.12
CA SER A 120 -5.95 -1.90 4.14
C SER A 120 -6.09 -2.42 2.71
N VAL A 121 -5.61 -3.63 2.45
CA VAL A 121 -5.67 -4.24 1.13
C VAL A 121 -6.14 -5.69 1.23
N ILE A 122 -7.33 -5.93 0.71
CA ILE A 122 -8.00 -7.22 0.76
C ILE A 122 -7.65 -7.99 -0.50
N VAL A 123 -7.08 -9.18 -0.32
CA VAL A 123 -6.77 -10.11 -1.41
C VAL A 123 -7.75 -11.26 -1.36
N PHE A 124 -8.40 -11.54 -2.49
CA PHE A 124 -9.34 -12.64 -2.65
C PHE A 124 -8.66 -13.87 -3.30
N ASP A 125 -9.27 -15.05 -3.14
CA ASP A 125 -8.77 -16.33 -3.65
C ASP A 125 -8.75 -16.43 -5.18
N ASP A 126 -9.56 -15.60 -5.86
CA ASP A 126 -9.55 -15.40 -7.30
C ASP A 126 -8.57 -14.31 -7.78
N ASN A 127 -7.65 -13.89 -6.91
CA ASN A 127 -6.63 -12.86 -7.15
C ASN A 127 -7.21 -11.45 -7.34
N THR A 128 -8.49 -11.21 -7.04
CA THR A 128 -9.00 -9.83 -6.95
C THR A 128 -8.32 -9.13 -5.77
N ILE A 129 -7.90 -7.88 -5.98
CA ILE A 129 -7.30 -7.04 -4.94
C ILE A 129 -8.17 -5.79 -4.78
N HIS A 130 -8.52 -5.46 -3.54
CA HIS A 130 -9.27 -4.26 -3.20
C HIS A 130 -8.51 -3.46 -2.15
N VAL A 131 -8.22 -2.19 -2.45
CA VAL A 131 -7.71 -1.25 -1.46
C VAL A 131 -8.89 -0.63 -0.74
N GLY A 132 -8.99 -0.93 0.56
CA GLY A 132 -10.06 -0.45 1.44
C GLY A 132 -9.75 0.93 2.00
N ASN A 133 -9.69 1.02 3.33
CA ASN A 133 -9.32 2.24 4.02
C ASN A 133 -7.88 2.65 3.67
N ARG A 134 -7.65 3.95 3.50
CA ARG A 134 -6.32 4.50 3.22
C ARG A 134 -6.18 5.87 3.84
N GLN A 135 -4.97 6.19 4.26
CA GLN A 135 -4.68 7.46 4.91
C GLN A 135 -3.25 7.90 4.59
N VAL A 136 -3.09 9.21 4.40
CA VAL A 136 -1.81 9.91 4.42
C VAL A 136 -1.88 10.90 5.58
N PHE A 137 -0.84 10.97 6.39
CA PHE A 137 -0.78 11.85 7.55
C PHE A 137 0.63 12.39 7.72
N ARG A 138 0.75 13.61 8.26
CA ARG A 138 2.07 14.19 8.57
C ARG A 138 2.74 13.34 9.66
N ALA A 139 3.99 12.97 9.40
CA ALA A 139 4.83 12.26 10.36
C ALA A 139 5.34 13.21 11.47
#